data_AF-A0A1Q5DGY7-F1
#
_entry.id   AF-A0A1Q5DGY7-F1
#
_cell.length_a   1.000
_cell.length_b   1.000
_cell.length_c   1.000
_cell.angle_alpha   90.00
_cell.angle_beta   90.00
_cell.angle_gamma   90.00
#
_symmetry.space_group_name_H-M   'P 1'
#
loop_
_entity.id
_entity.type
_entity.pdbx_description
1 polymer ?
#
loop_
_entity_poly.entity_id
_entity_poly.type
_entity_poly.pdbx_seq_one_letter_code
_entity_poly.pdbx_strand_id
1 'polypeptide(L)' 'MSDTDDFPADLLDLQRRWYDAEAAWAADPTEEQRTAFTAVGAELRAHPYWAGAENRHKASMKLKQAARLDAAR' A
#
# COMPACT_ATOMS: atom_id res chain seq x y z
N MET A 1 14.66 16.83 -8.79
CA MET A 1 14.63 16.53 -7.35
C MET A 1 13.31 15.84 -7.10
N SER A 2 13.34 14.55 -6.77
CA SER A 2 12.15 13.70 -6.73
C SER A 2 11.15 14.20 -5.70
N ASP A 3 9.96 14.59 -6.14
CA ASP A 3 8.74 14.79 -5.33
C ASP A 3 8.21 13.41 -4.85
N THR A 4 9.12 12.57 -4.35
CA THR A 4 8.72 11.42 -3.55
C THR A 4 8.56 12.00 -2.16
N ASP A 5 7.36 12.50 -1.84
CA ASP A 5 6.96 12.69 -0.44
C ASP A 5 7.50 11.49 0.35
N ASP A 6 8.29 11.79 1.40
CA ASP A 6 9.06 10.85 2.21
C ASP A 6 8.10 9.91 2.96
N PHE A 7 7.50 8.96 2.24
CA PHE A 7 6.68 7.93 2.86
C PHE A 7 7.61 7.06 3.70
N PRO A 8 7.24 6.74 4.95
CA PRO A 8 7.97 5.78 5.75
C PRO A 8 8.17 4.47 4.96
N ALA A 9 9.37 3.90 5.04
CA ALA A 9 9.70 2.68 4.29
C ALA A 9 8.74 1.53 4.62
N ASP A 10 8.31 1.42 5.88
CA ASP A 10 7.31 0.45 6.33
C ASP A 10 5.93 0.69 5.69
N LEU A 11 5.52 1.94 5.47
CA LEU A 11 4.29 2.25 4.75
C LEU A 11 4.38 1.88 3.25
N LEU A 12 5.53 2.12 2.63
CA LEU A 12 5.79 1.72 1.25
C LEU A 12 5.77 0.20 1.11
N ASP A 13 6.45 -0.52 2.00
CA ASP A 13 6.46 -1.98 2.02
C ASP A 13 5.05 -2.55 2.25
N LEU A 14 4.25 -1.92 3.11
CA LEU A 14 2.87 -2.31 3.35
C LEU A 14 1.99 -2.11 2.11
N GLN A 15 2.18 -1.02 1.36
CA GLN A 15 1.51 -0.80 0.08
C GLN A 15 1.94 -1.82 -0.99
N ARG A 16 3.21 -2.25 -0.99
CA ARG A 16 3.72 -3.30 -1.90
C ARG A 16 3.13 -4.66 -1.56
N ARG A 17 3.14 -5.05 -0.28
CA ARG A 17 2.47 -6.29 0.19
C ARG A 17 0.99 -6.30 -0.17
N TRP A 18 0.34 -5.14 -0.12
CA TRP A 18 -1.06 -5.03 -0.54
C TRP A 18 -1.24 -5.33 -2.03
N TYR A 19 -0.32 -4.86 -2.89
CA TYR A 19 -0.33 -5.21 -4.32
C TYR A 19 -0.05 -6.69 -4.56
N ASP A 20 0.91 -7.29 -3.84
CA ASP A 20 1.19 -8.71 -3.97
C ASP A 20 -0.01 -9.56 -3.56
N ALA A 21 -0.68 -9.19 -2.45
CA ALA A 21 -1.90 -9.86 -2.00
C ALA A 21 -3.09 -9.64 -2.97
N GLU A 22 -3.21 -8.44 -3.55
CA GLU A 22 -4.20 -8.15 -4.60
C GLU A 22 -3.95 -9.01 -5.84
N ALA A 23 -2.69 -9.11 -6.29
CA ALA A 23 -2.31 -9.93 -7.44
C ALA A 23 -2.50 -11.42 -7.18
N ALA A 24 -2.15 -11.91 -5.98
CA ALA A 24 -2.37 -13.29 -5.58
C ALA A 24 -3.88 -13.62 -5.54
N TRP A 25 -4.69 -12.73 -4.98
CA TRP A 25 -6.15 -12.89 -4.98
C TRP A 25 -6.75 -12.81 -6.38
N ALA A 26 -6.26 -11.92 -7.24
CA ALA A 26 -6.71 -11.82 -8.62
C ALA A 26 -6.33 -13.05 -9.47
N ALA A 27 -5.18 -13.66 -9.18
CA ALA A 27 -4.72 -14.89 -9.83
C ALA A 27 -5.49 -16.12 -9.32
N ASP A 28 -5.78 -16.19 -8.02
CA ASP A 28 -6.51 -17.27 -7.38
C ASP A 28 -7.48 -16.73 -6.29
N PRO A 29 -8.76 -16.49 -6.62
CA PRO A 29 -9.68 -15.77 -5.76
C PRO A 29 -10.27 -16.62 -4.62
N THR A 30 -9.42 -17.27 -3.84
CA THR A 30 -9.81 -18.07 -2.67
C THR A 30 -10.13 -17.20 -1.46
N GLU A 31 -10.85 -17.78 -0.48
CA GLU A 31 -11.12 -17.11 0.79
C GLU A 31 -9.85 -16.81 1.57
N GLU A 32 -8.83 -17.67 1.47
CA GLU A 32 -7.52 -17.46 2.09
C GLU A 32 -6.81 -16.23 1.51
N GLN A 33 -6.76 -16.11 0.18
CA GLN A 33 -6.15 -14.95 -0.48
C GLN A 33 -6.94 -13.66 -0.23
N ARG A 34 -8.28 -13.74 -0.23
CA ARG A 34 -9.14 -12.61 0.15
C ARG A 34 -8.88 -12.17 1.59
N THR A 35 -8.68 -13.13 2.50
CA THR A 35 -8.37 -12.86 3.91
C THR A 35 -7.02 -12.17 4.05
N ALA A 36 -5.98 -12.67 3.36
CA ALA A 36 -4.66 -12.07 3.33
C ALA A 36 -4.70 -10.63 2.78
N PHE A 37 -5.37 -10.43 1.64
CA PHE A 37 -5.58 -9.10 1.05
C PHE A 37 -6.30 -8.13 1.99
N THR A 38 -7.35 -8.59 2.66
CA THR A 38 -8.13 -7.77 3.60
C THR A 38 -7.32 -7.42 4.85
N ALA A 39 -6.52 -8.36 5.37
CA ALA A 39 -5.65 -8.15 6.53
C ALA A 39 -4.60 -7.08 6.23
N VAL A 40 -3.87 -7.19 5.12
CA VAL A 40 -2.88 -6.18 4.71
C VAL A 40 -3.56 -4.83 4.46
N GLY A 41 -4.76 -4.82 3.86
CA GLY A 41 -5.53 -3.59 3.68
C GLY A 41 -6.02 -2.95 4.99
N ALA A 42 -6.18 -3.73 6.07
CA ALA A 42 -6.51 -3.23 7.40
C ALA A 42 -5.27 -2.63 8.08
N GLU A 43 -4.14 -3.33 8.03
CA GLU A 43 -2.85 -2.82 8.51
C GLU A 43 -2.49 -1.50 7.81
N LEU A 44 -2.62 -1.46 6.48
CA LEU A 44 -2.37 -0.26 5.69
C LEU A 44 -3.26 0.88 6.16
N ARG A 45 -4.54 0.63 6.46
CA ARG A 45 -5.47 1.67 6.95
C ARG A 45 -5.20 2.09 8.40
N ALA A 46 -4.60 1.25 9.22
CA ALA A 46 -4.30 1.52 10.62
C ALA A 46 -2.95 2.24 10.82
N HIS A 47 -2.15 2.39 9.77
CA HIS A 47 -0.81 2.94 9.86
C HIS A 47 -0.75 4.36 10.50
N PRO A 48 0.16 4.63 11.45
CA PRO A 48 0.27 5.91 12.16
C PRO A 48 0.44 7.14 11.27
N TYR A 49 1.10 6.97 10.12
CA TYR A 49 1.23 8.02 9.09
C TYR A 49 -0.10 8.72 8.76
N TRP A 50 -1.22 7.99 8.74
CA TRP A 50 -2.52 8.56 8.40
C TRP A 50 -3.07 9.53 9.46
N ALA A 51 -2.60 9.47 10.70
CA ALA A 51 -3.01 10.40 11.74
C ALA A 51 -2.48 11.83 11.47
N GLY A 52 -1.35 11.96 10.77
CA GLY A 52 -0.75 13.23 10.37
C GLY A 52 -1.06 13.65 8.93
N ALA A 53 -1.77 12.83 8.15
CA ALA A 53 -2.03 13.11 6.74
C ALA A 53 -3.20 14.09 6.58
N GLU A 54 -2.90 15.35 6.24
CA GLU A 54 -3.91 16.41 6.01
C GLU A 54 -4.95 16.03 4.95
N ASN A 55 -4.52 15.34 3.88
CA ASN A 55 -5.41 14.80 2.86
C ASN A 55 -5.07 13.34 2.57
N ARG A 56 -5.75 12.45 3.29
CA ARG A 56 -5.57 11.00 3.19
C ARG A 56 -5.76 10.45 1.77
N HIS A 57 -6.70 11.01 0.99
CA HIS A 57 -6.94 10.56 -0.37
C HIS A 57 -5.76 10.91 -1.30
N LYS A 58 -5.29 12.16 -1.26
CA LYS A 58 -4.12 12.61 -2.04
C LYS A 58 -2.86 11.84 -1.64
N ALA A 59 -2.63 11.66 -0.34
CA ALA A 59 -1.50 10.87 0.16
C ALA A 59 -1.58 9.40 -0.25
N SER A 60 -2.77 8.79 -0.24
CA SER A 60 -2.96 7.42 -0.75
C SER A 60 -2.64 7.29 -2.24
N MET A 61 -3.06 8.27 -3.07
CA MET A 61 -2.73 8.28 -4.49
C MET A 61 -1.22 8.39 -4.73
N LYS A 62 -0.54 9.28 -4.00
CA LYS A 62 0.92 9.42 -4.04
C LYS A 62 1.63 8.16 -3.56
N LEU A 63 1.15 7.51 -2.49
CA LEU A 63 1.71 6.27 -1.96
C LEU A 63 1.64 5.13 -2.98
N LYS A 64 0.48 4.99 -3.64
CA LYS A 64 0.27 4.01 -4.73
C LYS A 64 1.22 4.25 -5.89
N GLN A 65 1.48 5.51 -6.24
CA GLN A 65 2.43 5.86 -7.29
C GLN A 65 3.88 5.55 -6.87
N ALA A 66 4.27 5.92 -5.65
CA ALA A 66 5.62 5.69 -5.13
C ALA A 66 5.94 4.19 -5.03
N ALA A 67 5.04 3.39 -4.44
CA ALA A 67 5.23 1.96 -4.30
C ALA A 67 5.36 1.21 -5.65
N ARG A 68 4.74 1.73 -6.72
CA ARG A 68 4.86 1.18 -8.08
C ARG A 68 6.17 1.57 -8.78
N LEU A 69 6.65 2.79 -8.58
CA LEU A 69 7.88 3.27 -9.22
C LEU A 69 9.12 2.56 -8.67
N ASP A 70 9.16 2.25 -7.38
CA ASP A 70 10.26 1.48 -6.80
C ASP A 70 10.29 0.01 -7.24
N ALA A 71 9.13 -0.59 -7.53
CA ALA A 71 9.07 -1.98 -8.00
C ALA A 71 9.61 -2.16 -9.43
N ALA A 72 9.79 -1.07 -10.18
CA ALA A 72 10.29 -1.08 -11.56
C ALA A 72 11.81 -0.80 -11.66
N ARG A 73 12.53 -0.79 -10.53
CA ARG A 73 13.96 -0.47 -10.45
C ARG A 73 14.79 -1.69 -10.07
#